data_AF-A0A7Y7Z718-F1
#
_entry.id   AF-A0A7Y7Z718-F1
#
_cell.length_a   1.000
_cell.length_b   1.000
_cell.length_c   1.000
_cell.angle_alpha   90.00
_cell.angle_beta   90.00
_cell.angle_gamma   90.00
#
_symmetry.space_group_name_H-M   'P 1'
#
loop_
_entity.id
_entity.type
_entity.pdbx_description
1 polymer ?
#
loop_
_entity_poly.entity_id
_entity_poly.type
_entity_poly.pdbx_seq_one_letter_code
_entity_poly.pdbx_strand_id
1 'polypeptide(L)'
;RLQSSFPNFTPPAPYKLPDNPDSLLDRSDLVFINPVGTGYSAAIAPAKNKDFWGTDQDARSIDRFIQRYLTKNSRWNSPKFLYGESYGTARSAVLSWVLHEDGIEL
;
A
#
# COMPACT_ATOMS: atom_id res chain seq x y z
N ARG A 1 3.11 16.27 -6.44
CA ARG A 1 1.80 16.84 -6.83
C ARG A 1 1.93 17.42 -8.24
N LEU A 2 0.89 17.38 -9.07
CA LEU A 2 0.93 18.07 -10.38
C LEU A 2 1.06 19.58 -10.16
N GLN A 3 1.97 20.23 -10.89
CA GLN A 3 2.12 21.68 -10.82
C GLN A 3 0.89 22.35 -11.43
N SER A 4 0.03 22.92 -10.59
CA SER A 4 -1.14 23.68 -11.03
C SER A 4 -0.88 25.18 -10.94
N SER A 5 -1.62 25.95 -11.72
CA SER A 5 -1.58 27.42 -11.69
C SER A 5 -2.58 28.03 -10.70
N PHE A 6 -3.12 27.24 -9.76
CA PHE A 6 -4.17 27.67 -8.84
C PHE A 6 -3.82 29.01 -8.15
N PRO A 7 -4.73 30.00 -8.11
CA PRO A 7 -6.16 29.91 -8.48
C PRO A 7 -6.47 30.04 -9.98
N ASN A 8 -5.47 30.29 -10.83
CA ASN A 8 -5.65 30.44 -12.27
C ASN A 8 -5.84 29.09 -12.98
N PHE A 9 -6.33 29.16 -14.22
CA PHE A 9 -6.47 28.02 -15.11
C PHE A 9 -5.12 27.32 -15.33
N THR A 10 -5.10 26.00 -15.14
CA THR A 10 -3.92 25.18 -15.48
C THR A 10 -4.00 24.82 -16.96
N PRO A 11 -3.02 25.22 -17.79
CA PRO A 11 -3.06 24.95 -19.23
C PRO A 11 -3.05 23.43 -19.52
N PRO A 12 -3.51 23.02 -20.72
CA PRO A 12 -3.42 21.62 -21.16
C PRO A 12 -1.96 21.14 -21.21
N ALA A 13 -1.79 19.83 -21.32
CA ALA A 13 -0.50 19.15 -21.34
C ALA A 13 0.54 19.84 -22.28
N PRO A 14 1.85 19.78 -21.96
CA PRO A 14 2.49 18.88 -20.98
C PRO A 14 2.47 19.40 -19.54
N TYR A 15 2.03 18.53 -18.61
CA TYR A 15 2.04 18.81 -17.18
C TYR A 15 3.42 18.56 -16.57
N LYS A 16 3.77 19.35 -15.56
CA LYS A 16 4.98 19.15 -14.77
C LYS A 16 4.68 18.41 -13.47
N LEU A 17 5.53 17.44 -13.14
CA LEU A 17 5.53 16.69 -11.89
C LEU A 17 6.83 17.02 -11.14
N PRO A 18 6.87 18.13 -10.38
CA PRO A 18 8.03 18.43 -9.55
C PRO A 18 8.16 17.45 -8.39
N ASP A 19 9.37 17.36 -7.83
CA ASP A 19 9.63 16.62 -6.61
C ASP A 19 8.73 17.11 -5.46
N ASN A 20 8.36 16.19 -4.58
CA ASN A 20 7.55 16.50 -3.41
C ASN A 20 8.46 16.72 -2.19
N PRO A 21 8.68 17.97 -1.72
CA PRO A 21 9.54 18.23 -0.57
C PRO A 21 8.97 17.67 0.74
N ASP A 22 7.66 17.44 0.79
CA ASP A 22 6.96 16.86 1.96
C ASP A 22 6.91 15.32 1.89
N SER A 23 7.63 14.70 0.96
CA SER A 23 7.69 13.24 0.85
C SER A 23 8.46 12.65 2.01
N LEU A 24 8.03 11.48 2.48
CA LEU A 24 8.76 10.72 3.51
C LEU A 24 9.91 9.88 2.93
N LEU A 25 10.13 9.91 1.62
CA LEU A 25 11.14 9.07 0.94
C LEU A 25 12.59 9.31 1.41
N ASP A 26 12.89 10.47 1.99
CA ASP A 26 14.21 10.76 2.58
C ASP A 26 14.37 10.18 4.00
N ARG A 27 13.26 9.79 4.65
CA ARG A 27 13.23 9.28 6.02
C ARG A 27 12.87 7.80 6.13
N SER A 28 12.19 7.25 5.13
CA SER A 28 11.71 5.87 5.17
C SER A 28 11.63 5.23 3.78
N ASP A 29 11.72 3.91 3.79
CA ASP A 29 11.37 3.09 2.63
C ASP A 29 9.83 3.00 2.54
N LEU A 30 9.23 3.56 1.48
CA LEU A 30 7.79 3.53 1.28
C LEU A 30 7.37 2.37 0.37
N VAL A 31 6.47 1.52 0.86
CA VAL A 31 5.93 0.36 0.12
C VAL A 31 4.43 0.51 -0.07
N PHE A 32 4.01 0.83 -1.30
CA PHE A 32 2.60 0.95 -1.65
C PHE A 32 2.05 -0.39 -2.14
N ILE A 33 1.00 -0.88 -1.49
CA ILE A 33 0.37 -2.16 -1.79
C ILE A 33 -1.02 -1.90 -2.36
N ASN A 34 -1.27 -2.37 -3.59
CA ASN A 34 -2.61 -2.42 -4.15
C ASN A 34 -3.27 -3.75 -3.74
N PRO A 35 -4.36 -3.75 -2.92
CA PRO A 35 -5.13 -4.96 -2.64
C PRO A 35 -5.67 -5.61 -3.93
N VAL A 36 -6.00 -6.90 -3.84
CA VAL A 36 -6.47 -7.67 -5.01
C VAL A 36 -7.75 -7.06 -5.59
N GLY A 37 -7.72 -6.76 -6.89
CA GLY A 37 -8.82 -6.09 -7.60
C GLY A 37 -8.70 -4.57 -7.66
N THR A 38 -7.59 -3.98 -7.20
CA THR A 38 -7.32 -2.54 -7.28
C THR A 38 -6.04 -2.26 -8.08
N GLY A 39 -6.00 -1.13 -8.77
CA GLY A 39 -4.83 -0.73 -9.58
C GLY A 39 -4.43 -1.83 -10.57
N TYR A 40 -3.19 -2.32 -10.43
CA TYR A 40 -2.65 -3.41 -11.25
C TYR A 40 -2.72 -4.80 -10.58
N SER A 41 -3.25 -4.90 -9.35
CA SER A 41 -3.35 -6.17 -8.64
C SER A 41 -4.62 -6.92 -9.05
N ALA A 42 -4.47 -8.15 -9.56
CA ALA A 42 -5.58 -9.01 -9.96
C ALA A 42 -5.38 -10.45 -9.49
N ALA A 43 -6.50 -11.13 -9.20
CA ALA A 43 -6.50 -12.55 -8.95
C ALA A 43 -6.17 -13.32 -10.23
N ILE A 44 -5.50 -14.46 -10.07
CA ILE A 44 -5.23 -15.40 -11.16
C ILE A 44 -6.20 -16.57 -11.08
N ALA A 45 -6.58 -17.11 -12.25
CA ALA A 45 -7.48 -18.25 -12.32
C ALA A 45 -6.92 -19.46 -11.55
N PRO A 46 -7.78 -20.25 -10.84
CA PRO A 46 -9.24 -20.20 -10.87
C PRO A 46 -9.88 -19.14 -9.95
N ALA A 47 -9.09 -18.42 -9.14
CA ALA A 47 -9.60 -17.41 -8.23
C ALA A 47 -10.06 -16.15 -8.97
N LYS A 48 -11.02 -15.45 -8.39
CA LYS A 48 -11.60 -14.20 -8.88
C LYS A 48 -11.33 -13.09 -7.87
N ASN A 49 -11.25 -11.83 -8.32
CA ASN A 49 -10.98 -10.70 -7.41
C ASN A 49 -11.89 -10.68 -6.18
N LYS A 50 -13.19 -10.95 -6.38
CA LYS A 50 -14.20 -10.98 -5.32
C LYS A 50 -13.92 -11.99 -4.21
N ASP A 51 -13.12 -13.02 -4.48
CA ASP A 51 -12.76 -14.04 -3.49
C ASP A 51 -11.82 -13.45 -2.42
N PHE A 52 -11.25 -12.26 -2.65
CA PHE A 52 -10.31 -11.58 -1.76
C PHE A 52 -10.89 -10.32 -1.08
N TRP A 53 -12.14 -9.96 -1.33
CA TRP A 53 -12.71 -8.68 -0.84
C TRP A 53 -13.33 -8.75 0.55
N GLY A 54 -13.47 -9.94 1.14
CA GLY A 54 -13.87 -10.06 2.52
C GLY A 54 -12.74 -9.63 3.46
N THR A 55 -13.10 -9.16 4.66
CA THR A 55 -12.14 -8.58 5.63
C THR A 55 -10.95 -9.49 5.91
N ASP A 56 -11.21 -10.78 6.18
CA ASP A 56 -10.15 -11.74 6.50
C ASP A 56 -9.31 -12.09 5.27
N GLN A 57 -9.95 -12.23 4.11
CA GLN A 57 -9.27 -12.57 2.86
C GLN A 57 -8.38 -11.43 2.38
N ASP A 58 -8.83 -10.18 2.52
CA ASP A 58 -8.07 -8.97 2.23
C ASP A 58 -6.83 -8.91 3.14
N ALA A 59 -7.02 -8.99 4.46
CA ALA A 59 -5.92 -8.94 5.43
C ALA A 59 -4.91 -10.08 5.22
N ARG A 60 -5.36 -11.33 5.01
CA ARG A 60 -4.48 -12.47 4.74
C ARG A 60 -3.72 -12.32 3.43
N SER A 61 -4.34 -11.77 2.37
CA SER A 61 -3.65 -11.55 1.10
C SER A 61 -2.50 -10.53 1.24
N ILE A 62 -2.72 -9.47 2.02
CA ILE A 62 -1.73 -8.42 2.25
C ILE A 62 -0.63 -8.89 3.20
N ASP A 63 -0.97 -9.63 4.27
CA ASP A 63 0.00 -10.29 5.14
C ASP A 63 0.98 -11.16 4.34
N ARG A 64 0.45 -12.04 3.46
CA ARG A 64 1.30 -12.89 2.61
C ARG A 64 2.17 -12.08 1.65
N PHE A 65 1.69 -10.95 1.16
CA PHE A 65 2.51 -10.03 0.38
C PHE A 65 3.66 -9.45 1.22
N ILE A 66 3.36 -8.95 2.42
CA ILE A 66 4.36 -8.35 3.33
C ILE A 66 5.44 -9.38 3.67
N GLN A 67 5.09 -10.60 4.06
CA GLN A 67 6.08 -11.67 4.35
C GLN A 67 7.02 -11.95 3.16
N ARG A 68 6.45 -12.04 1.96
CA ARG A 68 7.24 -12.25 0.73
C ARG A 68 8.14 -11.05 0.43
N TYR A 69 7.64 -9.83 0.62
CA TYR A 69 8.42 -8.61 0.46
C TYR A 69 9.59 -8.55 1.45
N LEU A 70 9.35 -8.84 2.74
CA LEU A 70 10.38 -8.83 3.78
C LEU A 70 11.47 -9.85 3.48
N THR A 71 11.10 -11.06 3.06
CA THR A 71 12.04 -12.11 2.65
C THR A 71 12.85 -11.69 1.43
N LYS A 72 12.17 -11.27 0.36
CA LYS A 72 12.81 -10.92 -0.91
C LYS A 72 13.82 -9.78 -0.75
N ASN A 73 13.53 -8.83 0.13
CA ASN A 73 14.36 -7.64 0.34
C ASN A 73 15.26 -7.71 1.58
N SER A 74 15.29 -8.85 2.29
CA SER A 74 16.05 -9.04 3.54
C SER A 74 15.75 -7.97 4.61
N ARG A 75 14.46 -7.65 4.81
CA ARG A 75 14.00 -6.56 5.68
C ARG A 75 13.27 -7.01 6.96
N TRP A 76 13.36 -8.29 7.32
CA TRP A 76 12.68 -8.85 8.51
C TRP A 76 12.92 -8.04 9.80
N ASN A 77 14.15 -7.56 10.01
CA ASN A 77 14.54 -6.79 11.20
C ASN A 77 14.30 -5.27 11.08
N SER A 78 13.75 -4.79 9.97
CA SER A 78 13.45 -3.35 9.84
C SER A 78 12.23 -2.96 10.70
N PRO A 79 12.20 -1.77 11.32
CA PRO A 79 10.99 -1.22 11.92
C PRO A 79 9.87 -1.13 10.86
N LYS A 80 8.63 -1.48 11.22
CA LYS A 80 7.53 -1.61 10.26
C LYS A 80 6.33 -0.80 10.74
N PHE A 81 5.83 0.09 9.90
CA PHE A 81 4.64 0.89 10.21
C PHE A 81 3.59 0.69 9.14
N LEU A 82 2.36 0.42 9.56
CA LEU A 82 1.21 0.45 8.67
C LEU A 82 0.70 1.89 8.58
N TYR A 83 0.52 2.37 7.35
CA TYR A 83 0.05 3.71 7.07
C TYR A 83 -1.09 3.65 6.05
N GLY A 84 -2.26 4.15 6.42
CA GLY A 84 -3.45 4.11 5.57
C GLY A 84 -4.51 5.12 6.02
N GLU A 85 -5.26 5.65 5.06
CA GLU A 85 -6.36 6.59 5.28
C GLU A 85 -7.70 5.95 4.89
N SER A 86 -8.81 6.49 5.40
CA SER A 86 -10.16 6.08 5.06
C SER A 86 -10.36 4.59 5.38
N TYR A 87 -10.77 3.76 4.42
CA TYR A 87 -10.88 2.31 4.62
C TYR A 87 -9.52 1.63 4.94
N GLY A 88 -8.41 2.29 4.56
CA GLY A 88 -7.06 1.89 4.97
C GLY A 88 -6.87 1.88 6.48
N THR A 89 -7.60 2.70 7.24
CA THR A 89 -7.58 2.70 8.71
C THR A 89 -8.13 1.38 9.27
N ALA A 90 -9.34 0.99 8.84
CA ALA A 90 -9.96 -0.27 9.27
C ALA A 90 -9.13 -1.48 8.83
N ARG A 91 -8.63 -1.48 7.59
CA ARG A 91 -7.73 -2.51 7.06
C ARG A 91 -6.46 -2.64 7.90
N SER A 92 -5.84 -1.52 8.27
CA SER A 92 -4.60 -1.52 9.05
C SER A 92 -4.80 -2.15 10.44
N ALA A 93 -5.95 -1.90 11.08
CA ALA A 93 -6.27 -2.49 12.38
C ALA A 93 -6.42 -4.02 12.33
N VAL A 94 -7.09 -4.55 11.30
CA VAL A 94 -7.21 -6.01 11.12
C VAL A 94 -5.86 -6.61 10.72
N LEU A 95 -5.17 -5.97 9.79
CA LEU A 95 -3.87 -6.44 9.30
C LEU A 95 -2.81 -6.45 10.42
N SER A 96 -2.80 -5.47 11.33
CA SER A 96 -1.87 -5.49 12.46
C SER A 96 -2.07 -6.71 13.35
N TRP A 97 -3.33 -7.13 13.56
CA TRP A 97 -3.61 -8.34 14.33
C TRP A 97 -3.15 -9.59 13.58
N VAL A 98 -3.47 -9.70 12.29
CA VAL A 98 -3.05 -10.84 11.45
C VAL A 98 -1.53 -10.97 11.37
N LEU A 99 -0.81 -9.86 11.17
CA LEU A 99 0.65 -9.84 11.14
C LEU A 99 1.25 -10.30 12.46
N HIS A 100 0.69 -9.85 13.60
CA HIS A 100 1.14 -10.26 14.91
C HIS A 100 0.98 -11.77 15.14
N GLU A 101 -0.19 -12.33 14.79
CA GLU A 101 -0.45 -13.78 14.88
C GLU A 101 0.52 -14.60 14.01
N ASP A 102 0.97 -14.03 12.88
CA ASP A 102 1.94 -14.66 11.98
C ASP A 102 3.41 -14.34 12.33
N GLY A 103 3.66 -13.71 13.48
CA GLY A 103 5.01 -13.46 14.01
C GLY A 103 5.74 -12.25 13.39
N ILE A 104 5.01 -11.34 12.74
CA ILE A 104 5.54 -10.06 12.28
C ILE A 104 5.24 -8.98 13.31
N GLU A 105 6.30 -8.46 13.92
CA GLU A 105 6.23 -7.27 14.76
C GLU A 105 6.13 -6.00 13.90
N LEU A 106 5.31 -5.05 14.32
CA LEU A 106 5.25 -3.71 13.72
C LEU A 106 6.19 -2.77 14.49
#